data_AF-A0A9P6R5R4-F1
#
_entry.id   AF-A0A9P6R5R4-F1
#
_cell.length_a   1.000
_cell.length_b   1.000
_cell.length_c   1.000
_cell.angle_alpha   90.00
_cell.angle_beta   90.00
_cell.angle_gamma   90.00
#
_symmetry.space_group_name_H-M   'P 1'
#
loop_
_entity.id
_entity.type
_entity.pdbx_description
1 polymer ?
#
loop_
_entity_poly.entity_id
_entity_poly.type
_entity_poly.pdbx_seq_one_letter_code
_entity_poly.pdbx_strand_id
1 'polypeptide(L)'
;MTFFHQQTGELRTWARRTLWFIFVIGALCSIVLPIFMIYRREGDNARSVVEVEPQGVSHTGDFIHVLGSVASVDFENKNFRVHFEFTAHGTLAGDDGVLAAAVSISVFYTTLAFPAGQIMRSVDVTMPYMQGATIDYPFDAYKSYFEILANKDREQMHKIPVSLTFLGKLQSVEFIPTVQLNNHDDLYKISIVIFTRRSPTTIGFSLFIVLIMWMLSIAIGIIAIQVIRKYRVSDEHVLTLGIATLFALPALRETQPGIPAIGCAADVLGLHWNMAIIAISSIMILMASALRWKQPSIKRELELVQKQHDYQSKLIQEMAIPMPLPLTGGPLFDYQVKKKRVPFGRSRFQPHPPATSPFSTTAGVAAVARGGDNTGGDGSDYNHVRPASSASHRDRLSSEHTQ
;
A
#
# COMPACT_ATOMS: atom_id res chain seq x y z
N MET A 1 -37.04 47.44 -12.92
CA MET A 1 -35.81 47.49 -12.09
C MET A 1 -35.46 46.17 -11.41
N THR A 2 -36.42 45.34 -10.96
CA THR A 2 -36.14 44.08 -10.25
C THR A 2 -35.29 43.06 -11.03
N PHE A 3 -35.49 42.91 -12.35
CA PHE A 3 -34.75 41.93 -13.17
C PHE A 3 -33.22 42.13 -13.17
N PHE A 4 -32.76 43.38 -13.29
CA PHE A 4 -31.32 43.73 -13.21
C PHE A 4 -30.70 43.43 -11.84
N HIS A 5 -31.49 43.52 -10.76
CA HIS A 5 -30.99 43.28 -9.41
C HIS A 5 -30.82 41.78 -9.10
N GLN A 6 -31.56 40.92 -9.80
CA GLN A 6 -31.43 39.46 -9.70
C GLN A 6 -30.24 38.93 -10.51
N GLN A 7 -30.02 39.48 -11.71
CA GLN A 7 -28.91 39.08 -12.60
C GLN A 7 -27.52 39.40 -12.02
N THR A 8 -27.40 40.52 -11.29
CA THR A 8 -26.16 40.90 -10.58
C THR A 8 -25.84 40.01 -9.37
N GLY A 9 -26.84 39.39 -8.75
CA GLY A 9 -26.66 38.42 -7.66
C GLY A 9 -26.02 37.12 -8.14
N GLU A 10 -26.55 36.54 -9.22
CA GLU A 10 -26.02 35.33 -9.89
C GLU A 10 -24.59 35.55 -10.40
N LEU A 11 -24.31 36.69 -11.03
CA LEU A 11 -22.94 37.04 -11.46
C LEU A 11 -21.95 37.10 -10.28
N ARG A 12 -22.38 37.61 -9.12
CA ARG A 12 -21.51 37.71 -7.93
C ARG A 12 -21.28 36.35 -7.25
N THR A 13 -22.25 35.43 -7.28
CA THR A 13 -22.07 34.07 -6.76
C THR A 13 -21.25 33.21 -7.71
N TRP A 14 -21.44 33.35 -9.03
CA TRP A 14 -20.60 32.73 -10.05
C TRP A 14 -19.16 33.21 -9.94
N ALA A 15 -18.90 34.53 -9.94
CA ALA A 15 -17.56 35.08 -9.80
C ALA A 15 -16.86 34.61 -8.51
N ARG A 16 -17.56 34.52 -7.37
CA ARG A 16 -17.01 33.96 -6.13
C ARG A 16 -16.65 32.48 -6.23
N ARG A 17 -17.43 31.67 -6.95
CA ARG A 17 -17.15 30.24 -7.19
C ARG A 17 -15.95 30.07 -8.11
N THR A 18 -15.87 30.86 -9.18
CA THR A 18 -14.74 30.86 -10.12
C THR A 18 -13.45 31.32 -9.43
N LEU A 19 -13.50 32.36 -8.59
CA LEU A 19 -12.36 32.78 -7.74
C LEU A 19 -11.90 31.66 -6.79
N TRP A 20 -12.83 30.95 -6.14
CA TRP A 20 -12.49 29.80 -5.30
C TRP A 20 -11.87 28.65 -6.09
N PHE A 21 -12.36 28.36 -7.30
CA PHE A 21 -11.77 27.35 -8.19
C PHE A 21 -10.35 27.74 -8.62
N ILE A 22 -10.14 28.98 -9.04
CA ILE A 22 -8.81 29.50 -9.41
C ILE A 22 -7.87 29.48 -8.20
N PHE A 23 -8.36 29.80 -7.00
CA PHE A 23 -7.57 29.71 -5.77
C PHE A 23 -7.18 28.27 -5.43
N VAL A 24 -8.11 27.31 -5.54
CA VAL A 24 -7.82 25.88 -5.29
C VAL A 24 -6.85 25.32 -6.33
N ILE A 25 -7.05 25.64 -7.61
CA ILE A 25 -6.13 25.24 -8.69
C ILE A 25 -4.75 25.90 -8.49
N GLY A 26 -4.71 27.19 -8.15
CA GLY A 26 -3.47 27.92 -7.86
C GLY A 26 -2.72 27.33 -6.67
N ALA A 27 -3.42 26.99 -5.58
CA ALA A 27 -2.86 26.30 -4.43
C ALA A 27 -2.32 24.90 -4.81
N LEU A 28 -3.07 24.13 -5.59
CA LEU A 28 -2.66 22.80 -6.03
C LEU A 28 -1.44 22.87 -6.98
N CYS A 29 -1.42 23.80 -7.93
CA CYS A 29 -0.27 24.08 -8.78
C CYS A 29 0.95 24.57 -7.98
N SER A 30 0.75 25.38 -6.93
CA SER A 30 1.83 25.85 -6.05
C SER A 30 2.47 24.73 -5.22
N ILE A 31 1.80 23.58 -5.10
CA ILE A 31 2.35 22.36 -4.47
C ILE A 31 2.97 21.46 -5.54
N VAL A 32 2.25 21.18 -6.63
CA VAL A 32 2.69 20.23 -7.67
C VAL A 32 3.92 20.72 -8.44
N LEU A 33 3.99 22.00 -8.81
CA LEU A 33 5.11 22.53 -9.60
C LEU A 33 6.47 22.46 -8.87
N PRO A 34 6.62 22.90 -7.60
CA PRO A 34 7.89 22.73 -6.90
C PRO A 34 8.23 21.27 -6.61
N ILE A 35 7.24 20.40 -6.30
CA ILE A 35 7.49 18.95 -6.18
C ILE A 35 8.03 18.37 -7.49
N PHE A 36 7.44 18.75 -8.64
CA PHE A 36 7.91 18.33 -9.95
C PHE A 36 9.31 18.87 -10.29
N MET A 37 9.64 20.11 -9.91
CA MET A 37 10.99 20.65 -10.08
C MET A 37 12.02 19.94 -9.19
N ILE A 38 11.67 19.61 -7.95
CA ILE A 38 12.50 18.77 -7.08
C ILE A 38 12.71 17.40 -7.73
N TYR A 39 11.65 16.77 -8.25
CA TYR A 39 11.72 15.48 -8.94
C TYR A 39 12.60 15.52 -10.20
N ARG A 40 12.54 16.57 -11.03
CA ARG A 40 13.48 16.69 -12.17
C ARG A 40 14.92 16.88 -11.70
N ARG A 41 15.16 17.73 -10.71
CA ARG A 41 16.50 17.93 -10.12
C ARG A 41 17.05 16.65 -9.48
N GLU A 42 16.19 15.81 -8.91
CA GLU A 42 16.51 14.48 -8.38
C GLU A 42 16.98 13.53 -9.49
N GLY A 43 16.29 13.56 -10.64
CA GLY A 43 16.60 12.75 -11.82
C GLY A 43 17.81 13.22 -12.61
N ASP A 44 18.11 14.52 -12.63
CA ASP A 44 19.31 15.06 -13.28
C ASP A 44 20.56 14.80 -12.40
N ASN A 45 20.43 14.90 -11.07
CA ASN A 45 21.46 14.54 -10.09
C ASN A 45 21.44 13.03 -9.76
N ALA A 46 21.29 12.16 -10.77
CA ALA A 46 20.91 10.75 -10.61
C ALA A 46 21.94 9.84 -9.92
N ARG A 47 23.13 10.30 -9.55
CA ARG A 47 24.18 9.46 -8.97
C ARG A 47 24.85 10.14 -7.78
N SER A 48 24.57 9.63 -6.57
CA SER A 48 25.53 9.73 -5.47
C SER A 48 26.68 8.78 -5.79
N VAL A 49 27.67 9.31 -6.51
CA VAL A 49 28.97 8.67 -6.72
C VAL A 49 29.86 9.10 -5.57
N VAL A 50 30.39 8.14 -4.81
CA VAL A 50 31.64 8.35 -4.08
C VAL A 50 32.71 7.54 -4.77
N GLU A 51 33.76 8.22 -5.19
CA GLU A 51 34.95 7.64 -5.78
C GLU A 51 36.10 7.81 -4.78
N VAL A 52 36.76 6.69 -4.45
CA VAL A 52 37.91 6.62 -3.55
C VAL A 52 39.08 6.20 -4.39
N GLU A 53 40.00 7.14 -4.63
CA GLU A 53 41.26 6.87 -5.33
C GLU A 53 42.13 5.90 -4.53
N PRO A 54 42.93 5.04 -5.20
CA PRO A 54 43.77 4.07 -4.54
C PRO A 54 44.82 4.77 -3.67
N GLN A 55 44.80 4.49 -2.36
CA GLN A 55 45.67 5.16 -1.41
C GLN A 55 47.10 4.59 -1.47
N GLY A 56 48.09 5.49 -1.46
CA GLY A 56 49.51 5.13 -1.38
C GLY A 56 50.17 4.63 -2.67
N VAL A 57 49.45 4.57 -3.80
CA VAL A 57 49.98 4.08 -5.09
C VAL A 57 49.57 5.03 -6.22
N SER A 58 50.53 5.39 -7.09
CA SER A 58 50.20 6.13 -8.34
C SER A 58 49.32 5.27 -9.24
N HIS A 59 48.38 5.85 -9.98
CA HIS A 59 47.38 5.15 -10.83
C HIS A 59 47.94 4.15 -11.87
N THR A 60 49.26 4.05 -12.02
CA THR A 60 50.01 3.10 -12.85
C THR A 60 50.48 1.84 -12.12
N GLY A 61 50.20 1.68 -10.82
CA GLY A 61 50.59 0.51 -10.01
C GLY A 61 49.52 -0.59 -9.92
N ASP A 62 49.80 -1.62 -9.13
CA ASP A 62 48.86 -2.70 -8.82
C ASP A 62 47.75 -2.20 -7.88
N PHE A 63 46.49 -2.27 -8.32
CA PHE A 63 45.33 -2.01 -7.46
C PHE A 63 44.09 -2.79 -7.95
N ILE A 64 43.08 -2.88 -7.09
CA ILE A 64 41.77 -3.44 -7.43
C ILE A 64 40.73 -2.33 -7.34
N HIS A 65 40.04 -2.08 -8.44
CA HIS A 65 38.86 -1.23 -8.48
C HIS A 65 37.63 -2.04 -8.10
N VAL A 66 36.79 -1.48 -7.25
CA VAL A 66 35.54 -2.07 -6.77
C VAL A 66 34.41 -1.14 -7.15
N LEU A 67 33.46 -1.62 -7.94
CA LEU A 67 32.22 -0.91 -8.27
C LEU A 67 31.09 -1.51 -7.43
N GLY A 68 30.62 -0.77 -6.43
CA GLY A 68 29.49 -1.16 -5.59
C GLY A 68 28.21 -0.43 -6.01
N SER A 69 27.22 -1.14 -6.54
CA SER A 69 25.91 -0.57 -6.90
C SER A 69 24.81 -1.10 -5.98
N VAL A 70 24.03 -0.21 -5.35
CA VAL A 70 22.90 -0.66 -4.51
C VAL A 70 21.80 -1.25 -5.40
N ALA A 71 21.48 -2.52 -5.18
CA ALA A 71 20.47 -3.25 -5.95
C ALA A 71 19.06 -3.13 -5.32
N SER A 72 18.94 -3.21 -3.99
CA SER A 72 17.65 -3.16 -3.30
C SER A 72 17.80 -2.83 -1.81
N VAL A 73 16.75 -2.26 -1.22
CA VAL A 73 16.69 -1.91 0.22
C VAL A 73 15.48 -2.56 0.87
N ASP A 74 15.68 -3.10 2.06
CA ASP A 74 14.67 -3.67 2.93
C ASP A 74 14.77 -3.02 4.32
N PHE A 75 13.92 -2.03 4.56
CA PHE A 75 13.89 -1.29 5.83
C PHE A 75 13.24 -2.09 6.97
N GLU A 76 12.46 -3.13 6.66
CA GLU A 76 11.77 -3.97 7.65
C GLU A 76 12.75 -4.95 8.28
N ASN A 77 13.50 -5.68 7.45
CA ASN A 77 14.61 -6.54 7.89
C ASN A 77 15.91 -5.75 8.18
N LYS A 78 15.88 -4.42 8.02
CA LYS A 78 17.02 -3.50 8.20
C LYS A 78 18.27 -3.90 7.40
N ASN A 79 18.10 -4.33 6.17
CA ASN A 79 19.19 -4.75 5.28
C ASN A 79 19.12 -4.04 3.92
N PHE A 80 20.23 -3.98 3.20
CA PHE A 80 20.28 -3.59 1.80
C PHE A 80 21.23 -4.54 1.05
N ARG A 81 20.98 -4.73 -0.25
CA ARG A 81 21.86 -5.53 -1.12
C ARG A 81 22.66 -4.61 -2.02
N VAL A 82 23.96 -4.85 -2.06
CA VAL A 82 24.90 -4.17 -2.95
C VAL A 82 25.47 -5.21 -3.90
N HIS A 83 25.35 -4.94 -5.20
CA HIS A 83 26.03 -5.67 -6.26
C HIS A 83 27.45 -5.14 -6.36
N PHE A 84 28.44 -6.00 -6.14
CA PHE A 84 29.86 -5.66 -6.29
C PHE A 84 30.43 -6.27 -7.56
N GLU A 85 31.02 -5.42 -8.38
CA GLU A 85 31.88 -5.78 -9.51
C GLU A 85 33.33 -5.40 -9.16
N PHE A 86 34.29 -6.19 -9.65
CA PHE A 86 35.70 -6.08 -9.29
C PHE A 86 36.55 -6.06 -10.56
N THR A 87 37.45 -5.09 -10.70
CA THR A 87 38.39 -4.99 -11.82
C THR A 87 39.82 -4.90 -11.28
N ALA A 88 40.71 -5.76 -11.78
CA ALA A 88 42.13 -5.72 -11.42
C ALA A 88 42.89 -4.79 -12.37
N HIS A 89 43.90 -4.10 -11.86
CA HIS A 89 44.77 -3.21 -12.62
C HIS A 89 46.25 -3.48 -12.29
N GLY A 90 47.14 -3.00 -13.16
CA GLY A 90 48.57 -3.27 -13.07
C GLY A 90 48.90 -4.74 -13.39
N THR A 91 49.91 -5.29 -12.73
CA THR A 91 50.38 -6.67 -12.91
C THR A 91 49.46 -7.74 -12.32
N LEU A 92 48.38 -7.33 -11.64
CA LEU A 92 47.32 -8.22 -11.16
C LEU A 92 46.36 -8.65 -12.27
N ALA A 93 46.23 -7.85 -13.32
CA ALA A 93 45.50 -8.21 -14.53
C ALA A 93 46.45 -8.96 -15.47
N GLY A 94 46.11 -10.22 -15.76
CA GLY A 94 46.69 -10.98 -16.85
C GLY A 94 45.97 -10.70 -18.17
N ASP A 95 46.41 -11.39 -19.22
CA ASP A 95 45.79 -11.32 -20.53
C ASP A 95 44.29 -11.71 -20.47
N ASP A 96 43.49 -11.18 -21.39
CA ASP A 96 42.03 -11.38 -21.49
C ASP A 96 41.19 -11.01 -20.23
N GLY A 97 41.74 -10.20 -19.32
CA GLY A 97 41.03 -9.72 -18.11
C GLY A 97 40.97 -10.73 -16.97
N VAL A 98 41.80 -11.78 -17.05
CA VAL A 98 41.92 -12.85 -16.05
C VAL A 98 42.90 -12.44 -14.94
N LEU A 99 42.73 -12.92 -13.70
CA LEU A 99 43.69 -12.64 -12.62
C LEU A 99 45.05 -13.34 -12.85
N ALA A 100 46.13 -12.57 -12.80
CA ALA A 100 47.51 -13.09 -12.84
C ALA A 100 47.96 -13.75 -11.52
N ALA A 101 47.31 -13.42 -10.39
CA ALA A 101 47.60 -13.95 -9.06
C ALA A 101 46.33 -14.21 -8.27
N ALA A 102 46.38 -15.10 -7.27
CA ALA A 102 45.25 -15.35 -6.40
C ALA A 102 44.99 -14.13 -5.49
N VAL A 103 43.75 -13.68 -5.45
CA VAL A 103 43.30 -12.50 -4.71
C VAL A 103 42.17 -12.90 -3.75
N SER A 104 42.22 -12.38 -2.53
CA SER A 104 41.10 -12.43 -1.59
C SER A 104 40.59 -11.02 -1.29
N ILE A 105 39.29 -10.81 -1.41
CA ILE A 105 38.63 -9.54 -1.11
C ILE A 105 37.65 -9.78 0.03
N SER A 106 37.87 -9.14 1.17
CA SER A 106 36.96 -9.13 2.30
C SER A 106 36.07 -7.89 2.20
N VAL A 107 34.77 -8.12 1.96
CA VAL A 107 33.71 -7.11 1.97
C VAL A 107 32.83 -7.36 3.18
N PHE A 108 32.92 -6.48 4.18
CA PHE A 108 32.27 -6.65 5.47
C PHE A 108 32.61 -8.02 6.12
N TYR A 109 31.63 -8.87 6.45
CA TYR A 109 31.88 -10.22 6.98
C TYR A 109 32.14 -11.29 5.90
N THR A 110 32.10 -10.96 4.61
CA THR A 110 32.21 -11.92 3.51
C THR A 110 33.57 -11.85 2.84
N THR A 111 34.36 -12.92 2.92
CA THR A 111 35.62 -13.05 2.17
C THR A 111 35.38 -13.81 0.87
N LEU A 112 35.61 -13.12 -0.25
CA LEU A 112 35.58 -13.66 -1.60
C LEU A 112 36.99 -14.06 -2.00
N ALA A 113 37.17 -15.31 -2.43
CA ALA A 113 38.45 -15.80 -2.94
C ALA A 113 38.36 -15.99 -4.46
N PHE A 114 39.31 -15.41 -5.18
CA PHE A 114 39.44 -15.47 -6.63
C PHE A 114 40.80 -16.12 -6.97
N PRO A 115 40.81 -17.36 -7.50
CA PRO A 115 42.05 -18.02 -7.92
C PRO A 115 42.75 -17.28 -9.07
N ALA A 116 44.07 -17.45 -9.16
CA ALA A 116 44.81 -17.10 -10.38
C ALA A 116 44.25 -17.88 -11.58
N GLY A 117 44.26 -17.28 -12.76
CA GLY A 117 43.69 -17.90 -13.97
C GLY A 117 42.16 -17.85 -14.04
N GLN A 118 41.48 -17.08 -13.18
CA GLN A 118 40.03 -16.85 -13.24
C GLN A 118 39.68 -15.36 -13.30
N ILE A 119 38.53 -15.04 -13.90
CA ILE A 119 37.94 -13.69 -13.85
C ILE A 119 37.32 -13.43 -12.47
N MET A 120 37.31 -12.17 -12.03
CA MET A 120 36.61 -11.79 -10.80
C MET A 120 35.11 -11.68 -11.06
N ARG A 121 34.35 -12.71 -10.68
CA ARG A 121 32.88 -12.69 -10.74
C ARG A 121 32.29 -11.59 -9.84
N SER A 122 31.24 -10.93 -10.32
CA SER A 122 30.41 -10.04 -9.52
C SER A 122 29.67 -10.80 -8.41
N VAL A 123 29.41 -10.17 -7.26
CA VAL A 123 28.74 -10.78 -6.11
C VAL A 123 27.76 -9.81 -5.44
N ASP A 124 26.54 -10.28 -5.16
CA ASP A 124 25.58 -9.57 -4.31
C ASP A 124 25.87 -9.83 -2.83
N VAL A 125 26.12 -8.77 -2.05
CA VAL A 125 26.34 -8.85 -0.60
C VAL A 125 25.19 -8.16 0.14
N THR A 126 24.62 -8.85 1.13
CA THR A 126 23.58 -8.29 2.00
C THR A 126 24.21 -7.59 3.20
N MET A 127 24.06 -6.28 3.28
CA MET A 127 24.63 -5.42 4.33
C MET A 127 23.54 -4.98 5.31
N PRO A 128 23.76 -5.07 6.63
CA PRO A 128 22.81 -4.60 7.63
C PRO A 128 22.95 -3.10 7.91
N TYR A 129 21.83 -2.48 8.28
CA TYR A 129 21.81 -1.18 8.95
C TYR A 129 22.05 -1.36 10.44
N MET A 130 23.11 -0.71 10.94
CA MET A 130 23.49 -0.71 12.36
C MET A 130 22.58 0.20 13.20
N GLN A 131 22.03 1.26 12.57
CA GLN A 131 21.16 2.25 13.22
C GLN A 131 20.02 2.65 12.29
N GLY A 132 18.92 3.12 12.87
CA GLY A 132 17.72 3.59 12.17
C GLY A 132 16.45 2.87 12.63
N ALA A 133 15.32 3.58 12.55
CA ALA A 133 14.01 3.11 12.99
C ALA A 133 12.94 3.43 11.94
N THR A 134 12.18 2.41 11.53
CA THR A 134 11.05 2.53 10.59
C THR A 134 9.89 3.36 11.14
N ILE A 135 9.84 3.56 12.47
CA ILE A 135 8.80 4.37 13.12
C ILE A 135 8.85 5.84 12.69
N ASP A 136 10.03 6.37 12.31
CA ASP A 136 10.21 7.78 11.98
C ASP A 136 9.81 8.15 10.54
N TYR A 137 9.31 7.19 9.76
CA TYR A 137 8.88 7.39 8.38
C TYR A 137 7.84 8.53 8.24
N PRO A 138 7.99 9.46 7.28
CA PRO A 138 8.93 9.44 6.15
C PRO A 138 10.29 10.11 6.38
N PHE A 139 10.60 10.54 7.61
CA PHE A 139 11.86 11.21 7.96
C PHE A 139 12.92 10.23 8.48
N ASP A 140 12.71 8.94 8.30
CA ASP A 140 13.57 7.85 8.73
C ASP A 140 14.96 7.93 8.08
N ALA A 141 15.98 7.74 8.92
CA ALA A 141 17.38 7.77 8.53
C ALA A 141 18.09 6.54 9.11
N TYR A 142 18.90 5.90 8.29
CA TYR A 142 19.61 4.68 8.62
C TYR A 142 21.11 4.87 8.45
N LYS A 143 21.88 4.12 9.21
CA LYS A 143 23.34 4.13 9.16
C LYS A 143 23.87 2.71 9.03
N SER A 144 24.77 2.49 8.08
CA SER A 144 25.54 1.26 7.95
C SER A 144 27.04 1.59 7.94
N TYR A 145 27.84 0.58 8.28
CA TYR A 145 29.29 0.64 8.26
C TYR A 145 29.81 -0.66 7.66
N PHE A 146 30.72 -0.56 6.71
CA PHE A 146 31.44 -1.71 6.19
C PHE A 146 32.86 -1.31 5.79
N GLU A 147 33.68 -2.34 5.66
CA GLU A 147 35.09 -2.23 5.32
C GLU A 147 35.35 -3.08 4.08
N ILE A 148 36.25 -2.61 3.22
CA ILE A 148 36.77 -3.38 2.09
C ILE A 148 38.29 -3.48 2.25
N LEU A 149 38.79 -4.72 2.18
CA LEU A 149 40.21 -5.05 2.18
C LEU A 149 40.49 -6.05 1.06
N ALA A 150 41.62 -5.90 0.37
CA ALA A 150 42.09 -6.90 -0.60
C ALA A 150 43.50 -7.37 -0.23
N ASN A 151 43.74 -8.68 -0.32
CA ASN A 151 45.03 -9.29 -0.05
C ASN A 151 45.40 -10.26 -1.18
N LYS A 152 46.66 -10.22 -1.61
CA LYS A 152 47.29 -11.18 -2.52
C LYS A 152 47.65 -12.42 -1.72
N ASP A 153 47.16 -13.56 -2.18
CA ASP A 153 47.17 -14.86 -1.50
C ASP A 153 46.45 -14.85 -0.12
N ARG A 154 45.83 -15.99 0.21
CA ARG A 154 45.11 -16.18 1.49
C ARG A 154 46.06 -16.44 2.66
N GLU A 155 47.22 -17.03 2.39
CA GLU A 155 48.17 -17.41 3.45
C GLU A 155 49.18 -16.29 3.75
N GLN A 156 49.66 -15.57 2.73
CA GLN A 156 50.68 -14.55 2.89
C GLN A 156 50.13 -13.14 3.20
N MET A 157 48.82 -12.92 3.05
CA MET A 157 48.11 -11.69 3.47
C MET A 157 48.77 -10.38 2.98
N HIS A 158 49.33 -10.39 1.78
CA HIS A 158 50.03 -9.22 1.24
C HIS A 158 48.99 -8.19 0.75
N LYS A 159 48.81 -7.11 1.51
CA LYS A 159 47.78 -6.09 1.29
C LYS A 159 47.90 -5.46 -0.10
N ILE A 160 46.78 -5.37 -0.83
CA ILE A 160 46.67 -4.74 -2.16
C ILE A 160 45.91 -3.40 -2.02
N PRO A 161 46.33 -2.31 -2.68
CA PRO A 161 45.54 -1.08 -2.74
C PRO A 161 44.17 -1.31 -3.37
N VAL A 162 43.14 -0.74 -2.74
CA VAL A 162 41.77 -0.78 -3.25
C VAL A 162 41.37 0.63 -3.69
N SER A 163 40.61 0.70 -4.79
CA SER A 163 39.84 1.88 -5.19
C SER A 163 38.36 1.49 -5.18
N LEU A 164 37.48 2.41 -4.79
CA LEU A 164 36.04 2.16 -4.68
C LEU A 164 35.24 3.23 -5.41
N THR A 165 34.39 2.82 -6.34
CA THR A 165 33.28 3.65 -6.83
C THR A 165 31.97 3.09 -6.26
N PHE A 166 31.29 3.85 -5.42
CA PHE A 166 29.99 3.48 -4.86
C PHE A 166 28.87 4.26 -5.54
N LEU A 167 27.85 3.55 -6.03
CA LEU A 167 26.67 4.08 -6.71
C LEU A 167 25.41 3.77 -5.87
N GLY A 168 24.90 4.78 -5.17
CA GLY A 168 23.86 4.60 -4.15
C GLY A 168 22.60 5.45 -4.37
N LYS A 169 21.88 5.27 -5.48
CA LYS A 169 20.61 5.97 -5.68
C LYS A 169 19.50 5.05 -6.19
N LEU A 170 18.46 4.88 -5.38
CA LEU A 170 17.19 4.25 -5.76
C LEU A 170 16.10 5.31 -5.84
N GLN A 171 15.03 5.05 -6.61
CA GLN A 171 13.97 6.04 -6.87
C GLN A 171 13.34 6.64 -5.60
N SER A 172 13.27 5.89 -4.50
CA SER A 172 12.68 6.34 -3.23
C SER A 172 13.71 6.69 -2.14
N VAL A 173 15.00 6.46 -2.38
CA VAL A 173 16.04 6.38 -1.33
C VAL A 173 17.36 6.99 -1.80
N GLU A 174 17.87 7.92 -1.01
CA GLU A 174 19.18 8.55 -1.19
C GLU A 174 20.21 7.88 -0.27
N PHE A 175 21.38 7.55 -0.82
CA PHE A 175 22.55 7.15 -0.05
C PHE A 175 23.60 8.25 -0.10
N ILE A 176 24.08 8.63 1.08
CA ILE A 176 25.16 9.58 1.31
C ILE A 176 26.34 8.77 1.92
N PRO A 177 27.14 8.10 1.08
CA PRO A 177 28.39 7.47 1.53
C PRO A 177 29.38 8.52 2.04
N THR A 178 30.05 8.21 3.14
CA THR A 178 31.10 9.02 3.77
C THR A 178 32.30 8.10 4.00
N VAL A 179 33.43 8.44 3.38
CA VAL A 179 34.69 7.68 3.53
C VAL A 179 35.36 8.09 4.83
N GLN A 180 35.77 7.11 5.63
CA GLN A 180 36.62 7.33 6.81
C GLN A 180 37.97 6.70 6.53
N LEU A 181 38.95 7.51 6.13
CA LEU A 181 40.34 7.07 6.05
C LEU A 181 40.94 7.12 7.46
N ASN A 182 41.38 5.96 7.95
CA ASN A 182 42.13 5.89 9.20
C ASN A 182 43.56 6.38 8.95
N ASN A 183 43.99 7.40 9.69
CA ASN A 183 45.31 7.98 9.49
C ASN A 183 46.44 7.01 9.91
N HIS A 184 47.45 6.95 9.04
CA HIS A 184 48.81 6.43 9.21
C HIS A 184 49.14 4.91 9.16
N ASP A 185 48.31 3.97 9.64
CA ASP A 185 48.74 2.54 9.67
C ASP A 185 48.00 1.57 8.71
N ASP A 186 46.87 1.98 8.10
CA ASP A 186 45.99 1.04 7.37
C ASP A 186 45.56 1.56 5.99
N LEU A 187 46.53 2.09 5.22
CA LEU A 187 46.37 2.63 3.85
C LEU A 187 45.66 1.68 2.84
N TYR A 188 45.61 0.39 3.12
CA TYR A 188 45.03 -0.64 2.25
C TYR A 188 43.61 -1.08 2.68
N LYS A 189 43.01 -0.35 3.63
CA LYS A 189 41.69 -0.63 4.19
C LYS A 189 40.78 0.57 3.96
N ILE A 190 39.70 0.38 3.20
CA ILE A 190 38.69 1.43 3.01
C ILE A 190 37.54 1.17 3.99
N SER A 191 37.34 2.09 4.93
CA SER A 191 36.17 2.11 5.81
C SER A 191 35.13 3.10 5.29
N ILE A 192 33.90 2.63 5.05
CA ILE A 192 32.80 3.45 4.54
C ILE A 192 31.65 3.45 5.55
N VAL A 193 31.21 4.66 5.91
CA VAL A 193 29.95 4.90 6.60
C VAL A 193 28.90 5.28 5.55
N ILE A 194 27.83 4.51 5.42
CA ILE A 194 26.67 4.89 4.61
C ILE A 194 25.62 5.51 5.52
N PHE A 195 25.17 6.71 5.17
CA PHE A 195 23.89 7.26 5.62
C PHE A 195 22.84 7.05 4.53
N THR A 196 21.71 6.45 4.87
CA THR A 196 20.58 6.23 3.95
C THR A 196 19.37 7.00 4.45
N ARG A 197 18.71 7.77 3.57
CA ARG A 197 17.52 8.57 3.90
C ARG A 197 16.47 8.44 2.79
N ARG A 198 15.21 8.75 3.09
CA ARG A 198 14.16 8.88 2.05
C ARG A 198 14.48 10.04 1.12
N SER A 199 14.22 9.86 -0.17
CA SER A 199 14.41 10.95 -1.13
C SER A 199 13.47 12.13 -0.81
N PRO A 200 13.88 13.39 -1.07
CA PRO A 200 13.01 14.56 -0.97
C PRO A 200 11.66 14.39 -1.69
N THR A 201 11.64 13.68 -2.82
CA THR A 201 10.40 13.38 -3.58
C THR A 201 9.48 12.43 -2.84
N THR A 202 10.01 11.36 -2.23
CA THR A 202 9.28 10.42 -1.35
C THR A 202 8.69 11.13 -0.14
N ILE A 203 9.47 11.99 0.52
CA ILE A 203 9.01 12.78 1.68
C ILE A 203 7.86 13.70 1.25
N GLY A 204 8.03 14.46 0.17
CA GLY A 204 7.00 15.36 -0.36
C GLY A 204 5.70 14.63 -0.74
N PHE A 205 5.82 13.46 -1.38
CA PHE A 205 4.65 12.65 -1.75
C PHE A 205 3.93 12.07 -0.51
N SER A 206 4.67 11.52 0.46
CA SER A 206 4.10 11.00 1.71
C SER A 206 3.33 12.10 2.48
N LEU A 207 3.93 13.29 2.63
CA LEU A 207 3.28 14.44 3.26
C LEU A 207 2.04 14.92 2.50
N PHE A 208 2.07 14.89 1.16
CA PHE A 208 0.93 15.22 0.32
C PHE A 208 -0.25 14.24 0.51
N ILE A 209 0.03 12.94 0.59
CA ILE A 209 -0.99 11.92 0.90
C ILE A 209 -1.58 12.15 2.29
N VAL A 210 -0.75 12.37 3.32
CA VAL A 210 -1.22 12.69 4.68
C VAL A 210 -2.10 13.96 4.69
N LEU A 211 -1.74 15.00 3.93
CA LEU A 211 -2.54 16.22 3.79
C LEU A 211 -3.89 15.93 3.12
N ILE A 212 -3.95 15.10 2.07
CA ILE A 212 -5.21 14.68 1.44
C ILE A 212 -6.11 13.95 2.45
N MET A 213 -5.54 13.03 3.24
CA MET A 213 -6.29 12.29 4.27
C MET A 213 -6.91 13.24 5.32
N TRP A 214 -6.18 14.28 5.71
CA TRP A 214 -6.68 15.34 6.60
C TRP A 214 -7.77 16.20 5.95
N MET A 215 -7.61 16.57 4.68
CA MET A 215 -8.65 17.34 3.96
C MET A 215 -9.95 16.54 3.80
N LEU A 216 -9.86 15.22 3.55
CA LEU A 216 -10.99 14.30 3.50
C LEU A 216 -11.69 14.18 4.86
N SER A 217 -10.93 13.96 5.94
CA SER A 217 -11.50 13.79 7.29
C SER A 217 -12.18 15.06 7.79
N ILE A 218 -11.55 16.22 7.58
CA ILE A 218 -12.09 17.54 7.94
C ILE A 218 -13.34 17.85 7.11
N ALA A 219 -13.36 17.54 5.80
CA ALA A 219 -14.54 17.74 4.96
C ALA A 219 -15.75 16.93 5.47
N ILE A 220 -15.55 15.66 5.81
CA ILE A 220 -16.60 14.79 6.38
C ILE A 220 -17.05 15.30 7.75
N GLY A 221 -16.12 15.75 8.61
CA GLY A 221 -16.43 16.36 9.90
C GLY A 221 -17.27 17.64 9.78
N ILE A 222 -16.92 18.53 8.85
CA ILE A 222 -17.70 19.73 8.54
C ILE A 222 -19.11 19.36 8.06
N ILE A 223 -19.25 18.34 7.22
CA ILE A 223 -20.56 17.86 6.75
C ILE A 223 -21.39 17.31 7.92
N ALA A 224 -20.80 16.48 8.79
CA ALA A 224 -21.49 15.94 9.96
C ALA A 224 -21.98 17.04 10.91
N ILE A 225 -21.14 18.04 11.21
CA ILE A 225 -21.52 19.22 12.01
C ILE A 225 -22.66 19.99 11.34
N GLN A 226 -22.66 20.14 10.02
CA GLN A 226 -23.75 20.80 9.29
C GLN A 226 -25.06 19.99 9.32
N VAL A 227 -25.00 18.66 9.18
CA VAL A 227 -26.17 17.77 9.31
C VAL A 227 -26.80 17.90 10.69
N ILE A 228 -26.00 17.91 11.76
CA ILE A 228 -26.49 18.15 13.12
C ILE A 228 -27.12 19.55 13.22
N ARG A 229 -26.35 20.62 12.97
CA ARG A 229 -26.76 22.00 13.30
C ARG A 229 -27.91 22.55 12.45
N LYS A 230 -28.00 22.20 11.16
CA LYS A 230 -28.97 22.80 10.23
C LYS A 230 -30.30 22.04 10.10
N TYR A 231 -30.49 20.96 10.88
CA TYR A 231 -31.65 20.06 10.75
C TYR A 231 -31.95 19.61 9.31
N ARG A 232 -30.92 19.56 8.45
CA ARG A 232 -31.07 19.05 7.09
C ARG A 232 -31.46 17.57 7.20
N VAL A 233 -32.43 17.16 6.39
CA VAL A 233 -32.73 15.73 6.21
C VAL A 233 -31.41 15.07 5.82
N SER A 234 -30.98 14.08 6.60
CA SER A 234 -29.75 13.36 6.32
C SER A 234 -29.94 12.58 5.04
N ASP A 235 -29.21 12.99 4.02
CA ASP A 235 -29.15 12.29 2.77
C ASP A 235 -28.35 11.01 2.98
N GLU A 236 -28.93 9.85 2.65
CA GLU A 236 -28.33 8.52 2.84
C GLU A 236 -26.95 8.43 2.16
N HIS A 237 -26.79 9.14 1.04
CA HIS A 237 -25.51 9.31 0.33
C HIS A 237 -24.39 9.86 1.23
N VAL A 238 -24.68 10.79 2.15
CA VAL A 238 -23.67 11.40 3.03
C VAL A 238 -23.16 10.40 4.07
N LEU A 239 -24.02 9.50 4.53
CA LEU A 239 -23.63 8.41 5.42
C LEU A 239 -22.73 7.40 4.69
N THR A 240 -23.16 6.94 3.52
CA THR A 240 -22.38 5.97 2.71
C THR A 240 -21.01 6.54 2.33
N LEU A 241 -20.92 7.84 2.02
CA LEU A 241 -19.64 8.53 1.77
C LEU A 241 -18.69 8.47 2.97
N GLY A 242 -19.19 8.71 4.19
CA GLY A 242 -18.39 8.62 5.42
C GLY A 242 -17.82 7.21 5.65
N ILE A 243 -18.68 6.19 5.52
CA ILE A 243 -18.29 4.78 5.67
C ILE A 243 -17.30 4.36 4.58
N ALA A 244 -17.57 4.70 3.31
CA ALA A 244 -16.69 4.39 2.19
C ALA A 244 -15.30 5.03 2.35
N THR A 245 -15.24 6.27 2.83
CA THR A 245 -13.95 6.96 3.06
C THR A 245 -13.15 6.29 4.19
N LEU A 246 -13.81 5.78 5.23
CA LEU A 246 -13.14 5.06 6.32
C LEU A 246 -12.39 3.82 5.81
N PHE A 247 -12.98 3.08 4.86
CA PHE A 247 -12.34 1.92 4.20
C PHE A 247 -11.37 2.31 3.08
N ALA A 248 -11.47 3.52 2.52
CA ALA A 248 -10.53 4.01 1.50
C ALA A 248 -9.21 4.55 2.09
N LEU A 249 -9.21 5.04 3.34
CA LEU A 249 -8.02 5.61 3.97
C LEU A 249 -6.81 4.63 4.04
N PRO A 250 -6.97 3.34 4.39
CA PRO A 250 -5.86 2.38 4.35
C PRO A 250 -5.29 2.18 2.94
N ALA A 251 -6.15 2.04 1.93
CA ALA A 251 -5.71 1.91 0.54
C ALA A 251 -4.93 3.15 0.06
N LEU A 252 -5.35 4.35 0.50
CA LEU A 252 -4.63 5.59 0.23
C LEU A 252 -3.27 5.66 0.97
N ARG A 253 -3.18 5.12 2.20
CA ARG A 253 -1.92 4.99 2.95
C ARG A 253 -0.91 4.08 2.25
N GLU A 254 -1.35 2.96 1.70
CA GLU A 254 -0.49 2.04 0.92
C GLU A 254 0.03 2.62 -0.41
N THR A 255 -0.50 3.76 -0.89
CA THR A 255 0.09 4.43 -2.08
C THR A 255 1.43 5.12 -1.79
N GLN A 256 1.82 5.26 -0.52
CA GLN A 256 3.04 5.95 -0.14
C GLN A 256 4.30 5.09 -0.44
N PRO A 257 5.31 5.64 -1.12
CA PRO A 257 6.39 4.83 -1.68
C PRO A 257 7.34 4.27 -0.62
N GLY A 258 7.34 2.94 -0.46
CA GLY A 258 8.18 2.23 0.50
C GLY A 258 7.78 2.46 1.95
N ILE A 259 6.49 2.70 2.20
CA ILE A 259 5.93 2.80 3.55
C ILE A 259 6.12 1.47 4.31
N PRO A 260 6.56 1.48 5.58
CA PRO A 260 6.74 0.26 6.37
C PRO A 260 5.39 -0.34 6.82
N ALA A 261 5.44 -1.44 7.56
CA ALA A 261 4.30 -1.97 8.32
C ALA A 261 3.60 -0.90 9.18
N ILE A 262 2.33 -1.15 9.53
CA ILE A 262 1.50 -0.21 10.31
C ILE A 262 2.16 0.14 11.65
N GLY A 263 2.19 1.43 11.96
CA GLY A 263 2.68 1.96 13.24
C GLY A 263 3.75 3.05 13.12
N CYS A 264 4.01 3.60 11.93
CA CYS A 264 4.95 4.71 11.76
C CYS A 264 4.34 6.07 12.12
N ALA A 265 5.16 7.11 12.20
CA ALA A 265 4.76 8.47 12.54
C ALA A 265 3.68 9.00 11.58
N ALA A 266 3.76 8.69 10.28
CA ALA A 266 2.72 9.02 9.31
C ALA A 266 1.36 8.35 9.64
N ASP A 267 1.35 7.13 10.16
CA ASP A 267 0.13 6.46 10.59
C ASP A 267 -0.42 7.08 11.88
N VAL A 268 0.43 7.32 12.87
CA VAL A 268 0.03 7.84 14.19
C VAL A 268 -0.48 9.28 14.08
N LEU A 269 0.18 10.14 13.29
CA LEU A 269 -0.20 11.54 13.11
C LEU A 269 -1.26 11.75 12.01
N GLY A 270 -1.29 10.89 11.00
CA GLY A 270 -2.22 10.97 9.87
C GLY A 270 -3.36 9.96 9.98
N LEU A 271 -3.08 8.68 9.73
CA LEU A 271 -4.11 7.64 9.54
C LEU A 271 -5.06 7.51 10.75
N HIS A 272 -4.53 7.36 11.96
CA HIS A 272 -5.34 7.08 13.16
C HIS A 272 -6.32 8.21 13.51
N TRP A 273 -5.85 9.46 13.54
CA TRP A 273 -6.71 10.62 13.80
C TRP A 273 -7.74 10.85 12.69
N ASN A 274 -7.36 10.66 11.42
CA ASN A 274 -8.28 10.79 10.30
C ASN A 274 -9.39 9.72 10.32
N MET A 275 -9.04 8.47 10.63
CA MET A 275 -10.04 7.41 10.84
C MET A 275 -10.96 7.72 12.02
N ALA A 276 -10.43 8.19 13.16
CA ALA A 276 -11.21 8.55 14.33
C ALA A 276 -12.21 9.69 14.02
N ILE A 277 -11.76 10.75 13.34
CA ILE A 277 -12.62 11.88 12.92
C ILE A 277 -13.75 11.38 12.00
N ILE A 278 -13.45 10.54 11.00
CA ILE A 278 -14.45 10.02 10.06
C ILE A 278 -15.42 9.06 10.75
N ALA A 279 -14.95 8.20 11.65
CA ALA A 279 -15.79 7.28 12.41
C ALA A 279 -16.77 8.05 13.32
N ILE A 280 -16.28 9.01 14.11
CA ILE A 280 -17.11 9.86 14.97
C ILE A 280 -18.11 10.67 14.12
N SER A 281 -17.68 11.20 12.98
CA SER A 281 -18.54 11.93 12.05
C SER A 281 -19.65 11.06 11.45
N SER A 282 -19.33 9.82 11.08
CA SER A 282 -20.30 8.85 10.57
C SER A 282 -21.30 8.42 11.64
N ILE A 283 -20.84 8.19 12.87
CA ILE A 283 -21.71 7.91 14.04
C ILE A 283 -22.63 9.11 14.33
N MET A 284 -22.12 10.33 14.27
CA MET A 284 -22.92 11.55 14.41
C MET A 284 -24.02 11.65 13.34
N ILE A 285 -23.72 11.33 12.07
CA ILE A 285 -24.70 11.32 10.98
C ILE A 285 -25.72 10.18 11.17
N LEU A 286 -25.29 8.98 11.56
CA LEU A 286 -26.16 7.85 11.89
C LEU A 286 -27.15 8.22 13.00
N MET A 287 -26.65 8.74 14.12
CA MET A 287 -27.47 9.07 15.28
C MET A 287 -28.45 10.22 14.97
N ALA A 288 -28.00 11.24 14.23
CA ALA A 288 -28.88 12.30 13.73
C ALA A 288 -29.98 11.76 12.80
N SER A 289 -29.67 10.75 11.97
CA SER A 289 -30.64 10.10 11.08
C SER A 289 -31.67 9.27 11.86
N ALA A 290 -31.20 8.44 12.79
CA ALA A 290 -32.05 7.59 13.63
C ALA A 290 -33.02 8.42 14.50
N LEU A 291 -32.52 9.47 15.16
CA LEU A 291 -33.35 10.37 15.98
C LEU A 291 -34.35 11.20 15.15
N ARG A 292 -34.09 11.39 13.85
CA ARG A 292 -34.96 12.12 12.92
C ARG A 292 -35.85 11.19 12.08
N TRP A 293 -35.80 9.88 12.31
CA TRP A 293 -36.58 8.88 11.55
C TRP A 293 -38.08 9.02 11.83
N LYS A 294 -38.73 9.93 11.12
CA LYS A 294 -40.19 9.93 10.99
C LYS A 294 -40.54 8.87 9.97
N GLN A 295 -41.34 7.87 10.38
CA GLN A 295 -41.95 6.93 9.45
C GLN A 295 -42.60 7.74 8.30
N PRO A 296 -42.38 7.38 7.02
CA PRO A 296 -43.14 7.96 5.93
C PRO A 296 -44.61 7.71 6.25
N SER A 297 -45.36 8.79 6.47
CA SER A 297 -46.69 8.66 7.01
C SER A 297 -47.57 7.96 5.97
N ILE A 298 -47.96 6.71 6.25
CA ILE A 298 -48.89 5.91 5.42
C ILE A 298 -50.15 6.75 5.09
N LYS A 299 -50.54 7.67 5.99
CA LYS A 299 -51.57 8.69 5.77
C LYS A 299 -51.38 9.52 4.47
N ARG A 300 -50.16 9.93 4.10
CA ARG A 300 -49.90 10.68 2.86
C ARG A 300 -50.08 9.82 1.62
N GLU A 301 -49.63 8.57 1.64
CA GLU A 301 -49.87 7.64 0.52
C GLU A 301 -51.36 7.34 0.38
N LEU A 302 -52.06 7.11 1.50
CA LEU A 302 -53.51 6.97 1.52
C LEU A 302 -54.23 8.24 1.05
N GLU A 303 -53.80 9.44 1.44
CA GLU A 303 -54.35 10.72 0.97
C GLU A 303 -54.12 10.94 -0.53
N LEU A 304 -52.98 10.52 -1.07
CA LEU A 304 -52.68 10.58 -2.51
C LEU A 304 -53.55 9.57 -3.28
N VAL A 305 -53.65 8.33 -2.80
CA VAL A 305 -54.53 7.29 -3.37
C VAL A 305 -56.00 7.72 -3.31
N GLN A 306 -56.44 8.31 -2.20
CA GLN A 306 -57.80 8.83 -2.02
C GLN A 306 -58.08 9.98 -2.99
N LYS A 307 -57.20 10.98 -3.08
CA LYS A 307 -57.32 12.07 -4.07
C LYS A 307 -57.36 11.56 -5.51
N GLN A 308 -56.57 10.53 -5.82
CA GLN A 308 -56.57 9.94 -7.15
C GLN A 308 -57.89 9.21 -7.44
N HIS A 309 -58.48 8.54 -6.44
CA HIS A 309 -59.80 7.93 -6.55
C HIS A 309 -60.92 8.98 -6.72
N ASP A 310 -60.89 10.06 -5.93
CA ASP A 310 -61.85 11.17 -6.01
C ASP A 310 -61.75 11.96 -7.33
N TYR A 311 -60.57 12.01 -7.95
CA TYR A 311 -60.38 12.60 -9.27
C TYR A 311 -60.96 11.70 -10.38
N GLN A 312 -60.74 10.39 -10.29
CA GLN A 312 -61.30 9.41 -11.23
C GLN A 312 -62.83 9.34 -11.15
N SER A 313 -63.43 9.41 -9.96
CA SER A 313 -64.88 9.41 -9.80
C SER A 313 -65.55 10.67 -10.39
N LYS A 314 -64.93 11.85 -10.22
CA LYS A 314 -65.38 13.09 -10.87
C LYS A 314 -65.34 13.01 -12.40
N LEU A 315 -64.25 12.51 -12.99
CA LEU A 315 -64.14 12.32 -14.44
C LEU A 315 -65.23 11.42 -14.99
N ILE A 316 -65.55 10.32 -14.30
CA ILE A 316 -66.65 9.42 -14.68
C ILE A 316 -68.01 10.13 -14.61
N GLN A 317 -68.21 11.00 -13.61
CA GLN A 317 -69.46 11.74 -13.43
C GLN A 317 -69.64 12.87 -14.45
N GLU A 318 -68.56 13.56 -14.85
CA GLU A 318 -68.59 14.58 -15.92
C GLU A 318 -68.76 13.98 -17.33
N MET A 319 -68.24 12.77 -17.57
CA MET A 319 -68.53 12.01 -18.80
C MET A 319 -69.95 11.42 -18.84
N ALA A 320 -70.71 11.47 -17.75
CA ALA A 320 -72.06 10.91 -17.63
C ALA A 320 -73.20 11.94 -17.86
N ILE A 321 -72.94 13.02 -18.60
CA ILE A 321 -73.99 13.94 -19.09
C ILE A 321 -74.90 13.17 -20.07
N PRO A 322 -76.24 13.25 -19.93
CA PRO A 322 -77.15 12.38 -20.67
C PRO A 322 -77.17 12.70 -22.17
N MET A 323 -76.78 11.70 -22.98
CA MET A 323 -76.98 11.71 -24.41
C MET A 323 -78.50 11.72 -24.73
N PRO A 324 -79.01 12.60 -25.61
CA PRO A 324 -80.43 12.66 -25.91
C PRO A 324 -80.89 11.39 -26.65
N LEU A 325 -82.02 10.83 -26.22
CA LEU A 325 -82.67 9.66 -26.81
C LEU A 325 -83.04 9.88 -28.28
N PRO A 326 -82.68 8.97 -29.20
CA PRO A 326 -83.40 8.78 -30.46
C PRO A 326 -84.65 7.91 -30.23
N LEU A 327 -85.74 8.23 -30.93
CA LEU A 327 -87.00 7.51 -30.88
C LEU A 327 -86.93 6.17 -31.66
N THR A 328 -87.53 5.14 -31.06
CA THR A 328 -88.24 4.00 -31.69
C THR A 328 -87.59 3.22 -32.86
N GLY A 329 -87.29 1.94 -32.61
CA GLY A 329 -87.54 0.86 -33.58
C GLY A 329 -86.33 0.06 -34.10
N GLY A 330 -86.13 -1.16 -33.59
CA GLY A 330 -85.16 -2.14 -34.12
C GLY A 330 -84.79 -3.22 -33.09
N PRO A 331 -84.59 -4.51 -33.48
CA PRO A 331 -84.45 -5.62 -32.53
C PRO A 331 -83.07 -5.73 -31.86
N LEU A 332 -83.02 -6.49 -30.77
CA LEU A 332 -81.85 -6.68 -29.91
C LEU A 332 -80.55 -7.03 -30.66
N PHE A 333 -79.48 -6.31 -30.31
CA PHE A 333 -78.11 -6.82 -30.41
C PHE A 333 -77.51 -6.92 -28.99
N ASP A 334 -77.08 -8.13 -28.62
CA ASP A 334 -76.46 -8.42 -27.33
C ASP A 334 -75.03 -7.86 -27.29
N TYR A 335 -74.77 -6.88 -26.42
CA TYR A 335 -73.44 -6.29 -26.24
C TYR A 335 -72.84 -6.74 -24.89
N GLN A 336 -72.20 -7.91 -24.91
CA GLN A 336 -71.56 -8.52 -23.75
C GLN A 336 -70.40 -7.67 -23.19
N VAL A 337 -70.67 -6.87 -22.15
CA VAL A 337 -69.63 -6.14 -21.40
C VAL A 337 -68.78 -7.13 -20.59
N LYS A 338 -67.58 -7.42 -21.11
CA LYS A 338 -66.63 -8.38 -20.55
C LYS A 338 -66.03 -7.88 -19.22
N LYS A 339 -66.74 -8.12 -18.10
CA LYS A 339 -66.26 -7.88 -16.71
C LYS A 339 -64.93 -8.60 -16.45
N LYS A 340 -63.80 -7.92 -16.61
CA LYS A 340 -62.48 -8.42 -16.18
C LYS A 340 -62.33 -8.27 -14.66
N ARG A 341 -62.86 -9.23 -13.90
CA ARG A 341 -62.58 -9.33 -12.46
C ARG A 341 -61.10 -9.61 -12.26
N VAL A 342 -60.43 -8.79 -11.45
CA VAL A 342 -59.15 -9.14 -10.81
C VAL A 342 -59.47 -9.52 -9.37
N PRO A 343 -59.37 -10.80 -8.97
CA PRO A 343 -59.68 -11.20 -7.59
C PRO A 343 -58.52 -10.83 -6.65
N PHE A 344 -58.88 -10.21 -5.53
CA PHE A 344 -57.98 -9.99 -4.41
C PHE A 344 -57.75 -11.32 -3.67
N GLY A 345 -56.51 -11.78 -3.54
CA GLY A 345 -56.16 -13.04 -2.88
C GLY A 345 -55.01 -12.87 -1.90
N ARG A 346 -55.26 -13.08 -0.61
CA ARG A 346 -54.21 -13.14 0.42
C ARG A 346 -53.39 -14.42 0.25
N SER A 347 -52.07 -14.33 0.37
CA SER A 347 -51.24 -15.45 0.82
C SER A 347 -50.28 -15.01 1.94
N ARG A 348 -50.00 -15.93 2.86
CA ARG A 348 -49.31 -15.72 4.14
C ARG A 348 -47.83 -16.09 4.00
N PHE A 349 -47.02 -15.63 4.96
CA PHE A 349 -45.57 -15.79 5.02
C PHE A 349 -45.05 -17.25 5.21
N GLN A 350 -43.74 -17.42 4.97
CA GLN A 350 -42.82 -18.54 5.31
C GLN A 350 -42.62 -19.67 4.25
N PRO A 351 -41.48 -20.39 4.26
CA PRO A 351 -40.10 -19.87 4.17
C PRO A 351 -39.23 -20.65 3.13
N HIS A 352 -38.04 -20.14 2.78
CA HIS A 352 -37.11 -20.84 1.87
C HIS A 352 -36.15 -21.81 2.60
N PRO A 353 -36.02 -23.08 2.12
CA PRO A 353 -34.85 -23.93 2.32
C PRO A 353 -33.87 -23.83 1.11
N PRO A 354 -32.62 -24.35 1.23
CA PRO A 354 -31.51 -23.93 0.37
C PRO A 354 -31.36 -24.71 -0.93
N ALA A 355 -30.64 -24.12 -1.90
CA ALA A 355 -30.28 -24.77 -3.15
C ALA A 355 -28.95 -25.53 -3.06
N THR A 356 -28.99 -26.84 -3.34
CA THR A 356 -27.84 -27.63 -3.82
C THR A 356 -28.29 -28.52 -4.98
N SER A 357 -27.36 -28.84 -5.89
CA SER A 357 -27.58 -29.56 -7.16
C SER A 357 -28.08 -31.00 -6.99
N PRO A 358 -28.62 -31.63 -8.06
CA PRO A 358 -27.78 -32.63 -8.73
C PRO A 358 -27.89 -32.73 -10.27
N PHE A 359 -26.93 -33.48 -10.83
CA PHE A 359 -26.71 -33.84 -12.24
C PHE A 359 -27.71 -34.87 -12.82
N SER A 360 -27.89 -34.84 -14.16
CA SER A 360 -28.09 -35.99 -15.08
C SER A 360 -28.42 -35.46 -16.50
N THR A 361 -27.99 -36.01 -17.65
CA THR A 361 -26.98 -37.04 -18.01
C THR A 361 -26.65 -36.91 -19.51
N THR A 362 -25.42 -37.17 -19.97
CA THR A 362 -25.16 -37.65 -21.35
C THR A 362 -23.97 -38.61 -21.32
N ALA A 363 -24.06 -39.72 -22.06
CA ALA A 363 -23.15 -40.86 -21.97
C ALA A 363 -22.00 -40.84 -23.00
N GLY A 364 -20.87 -41.44 -22.63
CA GLY A 364 -19.74 -41.76 -23.50
C GLY A 364 -18.95 -42.92 -22.88
N VAL A 365 -18.83 -44.04 -23.60
CA VAL A 365 -18.43 -45.35 -23.04
C VAL A 365 -16.97 -45.68 -23.34
N ALA A 366 -16.23 -46.12 -22.32
CA ALA A 366 -15.33 -47.29 -22.39
C ALA A 366 -14.74 -47.62 -21.00
N ALA A 367 -14.91 -48.86 -20.55
CA ALA A 367 -14.22 -49.41 -19.38
C ALA A 367 -13.69 -50.81 -19.72
N VAL A 368 -12.52 -51.18 -19.21
CA VAL A 368 -12.04 -52.56 -19.15
C VAL A 368 -11.52 -52.80 -17.74
N ALA A 369 -11.99 -53.88 -17.12
CA ALA A 369 -11.66 -54.27 -15.75
C ALA A 369 -11.22 -55.74 -15.69
N ARG A 370 -10.30 -56.03 -14.76
CA ARG A 370 -9.95 -57.31 -14.11
C ARG A 370 -8.76 -56.99 -13.18
N GLY A 371 -8.67 -57.39 -11.91
CA GLY A 371 -9.50 -58.29 -11.11
C GLY A 371 -8.70 -59.55 -10.72
N GLY A 372 -8.54 -59.81 -9.41
CA GLY A 372 -7.95 -61.05 -8.90
C GLY A 372 -7.03 -60.88 -7.69
N ASP A 373 -7.34 -61.61 -6.64
CA ASP A 373 -6.61 -61.76 -5.37
C ASP A 373 -5.14 -62.16 -5.50
N ASN A 374 -4.31 -61.84 -4.49
CA ASN A 374 -3.83 -62.91 -3.61
C ASN A 374 -3.23 -62.47 -2.26
N THR A 375 -3.21 -63.45 -1.36
CA THR A 375 -2.76 -63.47 0.03
C THR A 375 -1.24 -63.30 0.25
N GLY A 376 -0.86 -62.88 1.48
CA GLY A 376 0.19 -63.59 2.22
C GLY A 376 1.41 -62.82 2.75
N GLY A 377 1.52 -62.73 4.08
CA GLY A 377 2.75 -63.12 4.80
C GLY A 377 3.76 -62.03 5.22
N ASP A 378 4.17 -62.12 6.50
CA ASP A 378 5.32 -61.48 7.18
C ASP A 378 5.47 -59.94 7.17
N GLY A 379 6.05 -59.31 8.19
CA GLY A 379 6.63 -59.84 9.43
C GLY A 379 7.70 -58.89 9.99
N SER A 380 8.03 -58.99 11.29
CA SER A 380 8.95 -58.11 12.07
C SER A 380 8.50 -56.64 12.19
N ASP A 381 8.15 -56.14 13.38
CA ASP A 381 9.00 -55.85 14.56
C ASP A 381 10.00 -54.71 14.35
N TYR A 382 9.78 -53.59 15.07
CA TYR A 382 10.73 -53.12 16.08
C TYR A 382 10.01 -52.22 17.10
N ASN A 383 10.24 -52.50 18.38
CA ASN A 383 9.54 -51.89 19.51
C ASN A 383 10.56 -51.41 20.57
N HIS A 384 10.25 -50.33 21.29
CA HIS A 384 11.06 -49.70 22.36
C HIS A 384 12.44 -49.14 21.89
N VAL A 385 13.07 -48.15 22.56
CA VAL A 385 13.35 -47.99 24.00
C VAL A 385 13.45 -46.51 24.43
N ARG A 386 12.90 -46.19 25.62
CA ARG A 386 13.38 -45.14 26.56
C ARG A 386 14.06 -45.85 27.73
N PRO A 387 15.15 -45.31 28.31
CA PRO A 387 15.07 -44.63 29.63
C PRO A 387 15.83 -43.28 29.60
N ALA A 388 15.53 -42.23 30.38
CA ALA A 388 15.24 -42.06 31.80
C ALA A 388 16.49 -41.89 32.71
N SER A 389 16.59 -40.68 33.30
CA SER A 389 17.16 -40.38 34.63
C SER A 389 18.66 -40.59 34.91
N SER A 390 19.35 -39.49 35.25
CA SER A 390 20.15 -39.43 36.49
C SER A 390 20.15 -38.00 37.07
N ALA A 391 20.37 -37.87 38.38
CA ALA A 391 20.35 -36.61 39.11
C ALA A 391 21.42 -36.59 40.22
N SER A 392 21.72 -35.39 40.73
CA SER A 392 22.35 -35.11 42.03
C SER A 392 23.80 -35.60 42.28
N HIS A 393 24.72 -34.65 42.33
CA HIS A 393 25.51 -34.26 43.53
C HIS A 393 26.39 -33.04 43.17
N ARG A 394 26.84 -32.14 44.03
CA ARG A 394 26.55 -31.61 45.39
C ARG A 394 27.79 -30.75 45.70
N ASP A 395 27.62 -29.58 46.32
CA ASP A 395 28.60 -28.93 47.22
C ASP A 395 29.98 -28.48 46.62
N ARG A 396 30.66 -27.40 47.03
CA ARG A 396 30.63 -26.62 48.29
C ARG A 396 31.46 -25.30 48.17
N LEU A 397 31.22 -24.36 49.11
CA LEU A 397 32.13 -23.32 49.67
C LEU A 397 32.53 -22.03 48.90
N SER A 398 31.83 -20.94 49.27
CA SER A 398 32.32 -19.83 50.14
C SER A 398 33.22 -18.65 49.70
N SER A 399 32.89 -17.51 50.32
CA SER A 399 33.73 -16.34 50.72
C SER A 399 34.37 -15.49 49.60
N GLU A 400 33.87 -14.27 49.37
CA GLU A 400 34.32 -13.01 50.02
C GLU A 400 35.72 -12.54 49.59
N HIS A 401 35.79 -11.39 48.91
CA HIS A 401 36.33 -10.21 49.58
C HIS A 401 35.96 -8.88 48.90
N THR A 402 35.77 -7.88 49.76
CA THR A 402 35.51 -6.48 49.46
C THR A 402 36.82 -5.76 49.13
N GLN A 403 36.84 -4.96 48.06
CA GLN A 403 37.57 -3.68 48.00
C GLN A 403 37.01 -2.79 46.88
#